data_AF-A0A0J6SEK5-F1
#
_entry.id   AF-A0A0J6SEK5-F1
#
_cell.length_a   1.000
_cell.length_b   1.000
_cell.length_c   1.000
_cell.angle_alpha   90.00
_cell.angle_beta   90.00
_cell.angle_gamma   90.00
#
_symmetry.space_group_name_H-M   'P 1'
#
loop_
_entity.id
_entity.type
_entity.pdbx_description
1 polymer ?
#
loop_
_entity_poly.entity_id
_entity_poly.type
_entity_poly.pdbx_seq_one_letter_code
_entity_poly.pdbx_strand_id
1 'polypeptide(L)'
;MLPAFERLGDVRSRAVTLGKVADILFARGDLDDALRIRREDQLPVFERLGDVRSRALTLGKVADILFARGDLDEALGLCRNELMPTFERLGDVRSRAVTLGKVADILFARGDLDEAL
;
A
#
# COMPACT_ATOMS: atom_id res chain seq x y z
N MET A 1 0.67 33.81 -7.01
CA MET A 1 -0.19 32.61 -6.98
C MET A 1 0.62 31.30 -6.78
N LEU A 2 1.82 31.36 -6.22
CA LEU A 2 2.77 30.22 -6.09
C LEU A 2 2.84 29.51 -4.71
N PRO A 3 2.54 30.14 -3.55
CA PRO A 3 2.82 29.53 -2.24
C PRO A 3 2.08 28.22 -1.96
N ALA A 4 0.90 28.03 -2.53
CA ALA A 4 0.11 26.82 -2.33
C ALA A 4 0.70 25.61 -3.07
N PHE A 5 1.20 25.80 -4.30
CA PHE A 5 1.82 24.74 -5.09
C PHE A 5 3.16 24.29 -4.50
N GLU A 6 3.99 25.24 -4.04
CA GLU A 6 5.26 24.93 -3.38
C GLU A 6 5.04 24.12 -2.10
N ARG A 7 4.06 24.51 -1.27
CA ARG A 7 3.70 23.76 -0.07
C ARG A 7 3.19 22.35 -0.36
N LEU A 8 2.40 22.16 -1.42
CA LEU A 8 1.92 20.82 -1.81
C LEU A 8 3.06 19.93 -2.34
N GLY A 9 4.00 20.51 -3.09
CA GLY A 9 5.20 19.82 -3.58
C GLY A 9 6.11 19.36 -2.45
N ASP A 10 6.32 20.19 -1.43
CA ASP A 10 7.12 19.85 -0.25
C ASP A 10 6.48 18.73 0.57
N VAL A 11 5.16 18.82 0.83
CA VAL A 11 4.41 17.78 1.56
C VAL A 11 4.46 16.43 0.82
N ARG A 12 4.32 16.43 -0.51
CA ARG A 12 4.48 15.22 -1.33
C ARG A 12 5.89 14.64 -1.22
N SER A 13 6.91 15.48 -1.33
CA SER A 13 8.32 15.07 -1.30
C SER A 13 8.71 14.48 0.05
N ARG A 14 8.20 15.06 1.14
CA ARG A 14 8.34 14.51 2.49
C ARG A 14 7.68 13.14 2.62
N ALA A 15 6.45 12.97 2.11
CA ALA A 15 5.77 11.68 2.13
C ALA A 15 6.54 10.60 1.35
N VAL A 16 7.09 10.92 0.17
CA VAL A 16 7.93 9.98 -0.59
C VAL A 16 9.19 9.60 0.20
N THR A 17 9.81 10.54 0.89
CA THR A 17 10.99 10.29 1.72
C THR A 17 10.68 9.37 2.89
N LEU A 18 9.58 9.61 3.59
CA LEU A 18 9.10 8.73 4.66
C LEU A 18 8.78 7.32 4.13
N GLY A 19 8.26 7.20 2.91
CA GLY A 19 8.07 5.91 2.26
C GLY A 19 9.34 5.09 2.13
N LYS A 20 10.47 5.74 1.80
CA LYS A 20 11.78 5.06 1.74
C LYS A 20 12.24 4.59 3.12
N VAL A 21 11.98 5.38 4.17
CA VAL A 21 12.26 4.98 5.56
C VAL A 21 11.43 3.75 5.93
N ALA A 22 10.15 3.73 5.58
CA ALA A 22 9.28 2.56 5.80
C ALA A 22 9.76 1.32 5.02
N ASP A 23 10.26 1.45 3.78
CA ASP A 23 10.86 0.33 3.04
C ASP A 23 12.12 -0.21 3.75
N ILE A 24 12.95 0.65 4.34
CA ILE A 24 14.14 0.24 5.09
C ILE A 24 13.74 -0.50 6.38
N LEU A 25 12.77 0.03 7.12
CA LEU A 25 12.26 -0.58 8.36
C LEU A 25 11.65 -1.95 8.07
N PHE A 26 10.83 -2.06 7.02
CA PHE A 26 10.30 -3.33 6.56
C PHE A 26 11.41 -4.35 6.27
N ALA A 27 12.46 -3.96 5.54
CA ALA A 27 13.59 -4.83 5.23
C ALA A 27 14.39 -5.26 6.47
N ARG A 28 14.29 -4.53 7.58
CA ARG A 28 14.90 -4.87 8.88
C ARG A 28 14.00 -5.72 9.78
N GLY A 29 12.75 -5.91 9.40
CA GLY A 29 11.75 -6.57 10.25
C GLY A 29 11.08 -5.64 11.27
N ASP A 30 11.32 -4.32 11.19
CA ASP A 30 10.68 -3.31 12.03
C ASP A 30 9.26 -3.01 11.49
N LEU A 31 8.39 -4.03 11.51
CA LEU A 31 7.12 -4.03 10.78
C LEU A 31 6.10 -3.04 11.34
N ASP A 32 6.04 -2.85 12.66
CA ASP A 32 5.12 -1.90 13.31
C ASP A 32 5.44 -0.45 12.91
N ASP A 33 6.71 -0.06 12.96
CA ASP A 33 7.13 1.29 12.57
C ASP A 33 6.96 1.53 11.08
N ALA A 34 7.25 0.52 10.25
CA ALA A 34 6.97 0.60 8.82
C ALA A 34 5.46 0.81 8.56
N LEU A 35 4.61 0.05 9.24
CA LEU A 35 3.15 0.15 9.11
C LEU A 35 2.64 1.52 9.53
N ARG A 36 3.11 2.02 10.67
CA ARG A 36 2.77 3.34 11.21
C ARG A 36 3.10 4.43 10.20
N ILE A 37 4.30 4.44 9.63
CA ILE A 37 4.68 5.43 8.61
C ILE A 37 3.79 5.36 7.37
N ARG A 38 3.48 4.15 6.88
CA ARG A 38 2.59 4.02 5.71
C ARG A 38 1.19 4.57 6.01
N ARG A 39 0.61 4.22 7.17
CA ARG A 39 -0.78 4.56 7.52
C ARG A 39 -0.97 6.00 7.99
N GLU A 40 -0.09 6.48 8.85
CA GLU A 40 -0.29 7.75 9.54
C GLU A 40 0.41 8.91 8.82
N ASP A 41 1.55 8.65 8.17
CA ASP A 41 2.36 9.70 7.55
C ASP A 41 2.16 9.81 6.03
N GLN A 42 1.99 8.68 5.31
CA GLN A 42 1.89 8.70 3.84
C GLN A 42 0.47 8.73 3.28
N LEU A 43 -0.41 7.82 3.73
CA LEU A 43 -1.78 7.74 3.18
C LEU A 43 -2.54 9.07 3.26
N PRO A 44 -2.54 9.79 4.40
CA PRO A 44 -3.28 11.05 4.50
C PRO A 44 -2.76 12.12 3.54
N VAL A 45 -1.47 12.07 3.19
CA VAL A 45 -0.89 12.99 2.21
C VAL A 45 -1.44 12.70 0.82
N PHE A 46 -1.39 11.45 0.36
CA PHE A 46 -1.88 11.11 -0.98
C PHE A 46 -3.40 11.26 -1.11
N GLU A 47 -4.15 11.05 -0.03
CA GLU A 47 -5.58 11.33 0.03
C GLU A 47 -5.89 12.82 -0.10
N ARG A 48 -5.20 13.67 0.67
CA ARG A 48 -5.36 15.13 0.58
C ARG A 48 -4.96 15.70 -0.79
N LEU A 49 -4.02 15.04 -1.47
CA LEU A 49 -3.58 15.41 -2.81
C LEU A 49 -4.50 14.85 -3.92
N GLY A 50 -5.46 13.98 -3.58
CA GLY A 50 -6.27 13.26 -4.58
C GLY A 50 -5.44 12.33 -5.46
N ASP A 51 -4.23 11.94 -5.05
CA ASP A 51 -3.36 11.05 -5.81
C ASP A 51 -3.75 9.59 -5.55
N VAL A 52 -4.78 9.17 -6.28
CA VAL A 52 -5.37 7.82 -6.16
C VAL A 52 -4.33 6.73 -6.45
N ARG A 53 -3.43 6.93 -7.42
CA ARG A 53 -2.40 5.95 -7.77
C ARG A 53 -1.39 5.78 -6.64
N SER A 54 -0.86 6.86 -6.10
CA SER A 54 0.10 6.79 -4.99
C SER A 54 -0.53 6.26 -3.71
N ARG A 55 -1.80 6.59 -3.44
CA ARG A 55 -2.59 6.00 -2.35
C ARG A 55 -2.67 4.48 -2.51
N ALA A 56 -3.07 3.98 -3.68
CA ALA A 56 -3.17 2.55 -3.95
C ALA A 56 -1.82 1.83 -3.82
N LEU A 57 -0.73 2.40 -4.34
CA LEU A 57 0.60 1.82 -4.17
C LEU A 57 1.03 1.77 -2.70
N THR A 58 0.66 2.78 -1.90
CA THR A 58 0.93 2.82 -0.46
C THR A 58 0.12 1.74 0.29
N LEU A 59 -1.17 1.58 -0.03
CA LEU A 59 -1.98 0.47 0.49
C LEU A 59 -1.42 -0.90 0.09
N GLY A 60 -0.85 -1.01 -1.11
CA GLY A 60 -0.14 -2.22 -1.55
C GLY A 60 1.04 -2.56 -0.65
N LYS A 61 1.78 -1.56 -0.16
CA LYS A 61 2.86 -1.73 0.82
C LYS A 61 2.34 -2.07 2.21
N VAL A 62 1.20 -1.51 2.61
CA VAL A 62 0.51 -1.88 3.86
C VAL A 62 0.14 -3.36 3.85
N ALA A 63 -0.43 -3.86 2.76
CA ALA A 63 -0.76 -5.28 2.61
C ALA A 63 0.49 -6.17 2.71
N ASP A 64 1.63 -5.77 2.12
CA ASP A 64 2.89 -6.51 2.23
C ASP A 64 3.39 -6.59 3.68
N ILE A 65 3.26 -5.50 4.44
CA ILE A 65 3.65 -5.44 5.85
C ILE A 65 2.74 -6.32 6.70
N LEU A 66 1.42 -6.27 6.49
CA LEU A 66 0.45 -7.10 7.20
C LEU A 66 0.68 -8.59 6.92
N PHE A 67 0.95 -8.96 5.66
CA PHE A 67 1.32 -10.32 5.31
C PHE A 67 2.57 -10.78 6.08
N ALA A 68 3.62 -9.96 6.13
CA ALA A 68 4.84 -10.28 6.87
C ALA A 68 4.63 -10.40 8.39
N ARG A 69 3.61 -9.73 8.95
CA ARG A 69 3.19 -9.85 10.36
C ARG A 69 2.34 -11.10 10.64
N GLY A 70 1.80 -11.74 9.60
CA GLY A 70 0.81 -12.80 9.74
C GLY A 70 -0.64 -12.30 9.85
N ASP A 71 -0.88 -11.00 9.66
CA ASP A 71 -2.21 -10.38 9.66
C ASP A 71 -2.91 -10.60 8.31
N LEU A 72 -3.07 -11.88 7.94
CA LEU A 72 -3.44 -12.32 6.59
C LEU A 72 -4.84 -11.85 6.16
N ASP A 73 -5.79 -11.79 7.09
CA ASP A 73 -7.19 -11.40 6.84
C ASP A 73 -7.28 -9.93 6.42
N GLU A 74 -6.55 -9.08 7.13
CA GLU A 74 -6.50 -7.64 6.84
C GLU A 74 -5.76 -7.37 5.52
N ALA A 75 -4.65 -8.08 5.28
CA ALA A 75 -3.94 -8.01 4.01
C ALA A 75 -4.85 -8.42 2.84
N LEU A 76 -5.59 -9.52 2.98
CA LEU A 76 -6.53 -10.02 1.97
C LEU A 76 -7.66 -9.02 1.71
N GLY A 77 -8.22 -8.45 2.78
CA GLY A 77 -9.25 -7.42 2.72
C GLY A 77 -8.79 -6.20 1.93
N LEU A 78 -7.58 -5.69 2.17
CA LEU A 78 -7.03 -4.57 1.41
C LEU A 78 -6.85 -4.91 -0.07
N CYS A 79 -6.32 -6.09 -0.38
CA CYS A 79 -6.11 -6.53 -1.76
C CYS A 79 -7.43 -6.62 -2.54
N ARG A 80 -8.43 -7.34 -1.99
CA ARG A 80 -9.71 -7.60 -2.66
C ARG A 80 -10.60 -6.37 -2.70
N ASN A 81 -10.73 -5.64 -1.59
CA ASN A 81 -11.76 -4.62 -1.44
C ASN A 81 -11.30 -3.20 -1.81
N GLU A 82 -10.00 -2.91 -1.75
CA GLU A 82 -9.48 -1.58 -2.09
C GLU A 82 -8.57 -1.59 -3.33
N LEU A 83 -7.54 -2.44 -3.36
CA LEU A 83 -6.51 -2.39 -4.42
C LEU A 83 -7.04 -2.84 -5.77
N MET A 84 -7.67 -4.02 -5.84
CA MET A 84 -8.24 -4.55 -7.09
C MET A 84 -9.21 -3.56 -7.78
N PRO A 85 -10.28 -3.06 -7.12
CA PRO A 85 -11.19 -2.13 -7.77
C PRO A 85 -10.54 -0.78 -8.10
N THR A 86 -9.55 -0.34 -7.33
CA THR A 86 -8.83 0.90 -7.62
C THR A 86 -7.97 0.77 -8.88
N PHE A 87 -7.16 -0.29 -9.00
CA PHE A 87 -6.34 -0.51 -10.19
C PHE A 87 -7.16 -0.81 -11.44
N GLU A 88 -8.33 -1.44 -11.29
CA GLU A 88 -9.29 -1.62 -12.38
C GLU A 88 -9.80 -0.27 -12.90
N ARG A 89 -10.27 0.60 -12.00
CA ARG A 89 -10.75 1.95 -12.38
C ARG A 89 -9.65 2.81 -13.00
N LEU A 90 -8.39 2.59 -12.63
CA LEU A 90 -7.23 3.29 -13.20
C LEU A 90 -6.76 2.68 -14.53
N GLY A 91 -7.28 1.51 -14.95
CA GLY A 91 -6.77 0.77 -16.10
C GLY A 91 -5.34 0.26 -15.91
N ASP A 92 -4.87 0.14 -14.67
CA ASP A 92 -3.51 -0.32 -14.37
C ASP A 92 -3.45 -1.84 -14.28
N VAL A 93 -3.42 -2.47 -15.46
CA VAL A 93 -3.39 -3.93 -15.62
C VAL A 93 -2.21 -4.55 -14.88
N ARG A 94 -1.04 -3.90 -14.88
CA ARG A 94 0.15 -4.42 -14.21
C ARG A 94 -0.03 -4.46 -12.70
N SER A 95 -0.48 -3.36 -12.09
CA SER A 95 -0.69 -3.30 -10.64
C SER A 95 -1.84 -4.21 -10.19
N ARG A 96 -2.87 -4.39 -11.03
CA ARG A 96 -3.93 -5.38 -10.80
C ARG A 96 -3.38 -6.82 -10.79
N ALA A 97 -2.55 -7.19 -11.77
CA ALA A 97 -1.94 -8.52 -11.82
C ALA A 97 -1.04 -8.79 -10.61
N VAL A 98 -0.23 -7.81 -10.19
CA VAL A 98 0.57 -7.91 -8.96
C VAL A 98 -0.32 -8.10 -7.73
N THR A 99 -1.45 -7.38 -7.65
CA THR A 99 -2.40 -7.51 -6.53
C THR A 99 -3.03 -8.90 -6.49
N LEU A 100 -3.35 -9.49 -7.65
CA LEU A 100 -3.84 -10.88 -7.74
C LEU A 100 -2.80 -11.89 -7.24
N GLY A 101 -1.53 -11.71 -7.62
CA GLY A 101 -0.44 -12.54 -7.09
C GLY A 101 -0.37 -12.50 -5.56
N LYS A 102 -0.47 -11.30 -4.97
CA LYS A 102 -0.53 -11.14 -3.51
C LYS A 102 -1.72 -11.86 -2.88
N VAL A 103 -2.91 -11.80 -3.50
CA VAL A 103 -4.09 -12.54 -3.02
C VAL A 103 -3.80 -14.04 -2.99
N ALA A 104 -3.22 -14.60 -4.04
CA ALA A 104 -2.86 -16.01 -4.10
C ALA A 104 -1.83 -16.38 -3.00
N ASP A 105 -0.80 -15.56 -2.81
CA ASP A 105 0.21 -15.76 -1.76
C ASP A 105 -0.41 -15.74 -0.36
N ILE A 106 -1.36 -14.82 -0.11
CA ILE A 106 -2.08 -14.70 1.16
C ILE A 106 -2.96 -15.93 1.42
N LEU A 107 -3.73 -16.38 0.42
CA LEU A 107 -4.59 -17.57 0.54
C LEU A 107 -3.76 -18.84 0.78
N PHE A 108 -2.64 -18.97 0.07
CA PHE A 108 -1.69 -20.04 0.29
C PHE A 108 -1.17 -20.04 1.73
N ALA A 109 -0.77 -18.87 2.25
CA ALA A 109 -0.28 -18.73 3.62
C ALA A 109 -1.36 -19.00 4.69
N ARG A 110 -2.64 -18.74 4.40
CA ARG A 110 -3.77 -19.09 5.29
C ARG A 110 -4.07 -20.59 5.32
N GLY A 111 -3.56 -21.36 4.36
CA GLY A 111 -3.95 -22.76 4.16
C GLY A 111 -5.28 -22.93 3.41
N ASP A 112 -5.84 -21.83 2.91
CA ASP A 112 -7.10 -21.80 2.13
C ASP A 112 -6.80 -22.10 0.65
N LEU A 113 -6.22 -23.27 0.38
CA LEU A 113 -5.77 -23.68 -0.97
C LEU A 113 -6.92 -23.81 -1.99
N ASP A 114 -8.16 -24.00 -1.52
CA ASP A 114 -9.33 -24.13 -2.40
C ASP A 114 -9.77 -22.80 -3.05
N GLU A 115 -9.37 -21.63 -2.50
CA GLU A 115 -9.65 -20.31 -3.11
C GLU A 115 -8.51 -19.79 -4.00
N ALA A 116 -7.35 -20.45 -4.01
CA ALA A 116 -6.14 -19.99 -4.70
C ALA A 116 -6.01 -20.48 -6.17
N LEU A 117 -6.84 -21.45 -6.58
CA LEU A 117 -6.90 -22.07 -7.92
C LEU A 117 -8.00 -21.47 -8.81
#